data_AF-A0A971VXW4-F1
#
_entry.id   AF-A0A971VXW4-F1
#
_cell.length_a   1.000
_cell.length_b   1.000
_cell.length_c   1.000
_cell.angle_alpha   90.00
_cell.angle_beta   90.00
_cell.angle_gamma   90.00
#
_symmetry.space_group_name_H-M   'P 1'
#
loop_
_entity.id
_entity.type
_entity.pdbx_description
1 polymer ?
#
loop_
_entity_poly.entity_id
_entity_poly.type
_entity_poly.pdbx_seq_one_letter_code
_entity_poly.pdbx_strand_id
1 'polypeptide(L)'
;MLFLWSANKFGKIWIDGDSFRQIVSKRLPEGYYCQEVSFIGDENLLNIYITMPENGNEEDKVRLETKFKDIFTKSGMVVHINWISIAPQDNPKTNPIWTLPLFWAGAAASLVALVHLGLKGILWSLFAAIIGYGISWILLTEDGKKQVSVMMQQFRR
;
A
#
# COMPACT_ATOMS: atom_id res chain seq x y z
N MET A 1 13.15 -2.95 -2.73
CA MET A 1 14.24 -2.95 -3.75
C MET A 1 15.53 -3.45 -3.10
N LEU A 2 16.35 -4.26 -3.77
CA LEU A 2 17.61 -4.78 -3.21
C LEU A 2 18.82 -3.93 -3.64
N PHE A 3 19.69 -3.58 -2.70
CA PHE A 3 20.94 -2.87 -2.92
C PHE A 3 22.14 -3.78 -2.63
N LEU A 4 23.16 -3.76 -3.49
CA LEU A 4 24.41 -4.48 -3.23
C LEU A 4 25.26 -3.66 -2.26
N TRP A 5 25.64 -4.26 -1.13
CA TRP A 5 26.50 -3.59 -0.15
C TRP A 5 27.97 -3.94 -0.33
N SER A 6 28.28 -5.23 -0.42
CA SER A 6 29.66 -5.66 -0.63
C SER A 6 29.70 -6.93 -1.45
N ALA A 7 30.69 -7.05 -2.33
CA ALA A 7 30.99 -8.25 -3.08
C ALA A 7 32.47 -8.59 -2.89
N ASN A 8 32.74 -9.77 -2.34
CA ASN A 8 34.09 -10.28 -2.16
C ASN A 8 34.19 -11.73 -2.67
N LYS A 9 35.37 -12.34 -2.55
CA LYS A 9 35.61 -13.74 -2.95
C LYS A 9 34.76 -14.76 -2.17
N PHE A 10 34.20 -14.35 -1.03
CA PHE A 10 33.39 -15.19 -0.13
C PHE A 10 31.88 -15.00 -0.33
N GLY A 11 31.44 -14.06 -1.17
CA GLY A 11 30.04 -13.86 -1.48
C GLY A 11 29.65 -12.40 -1.67
N LYS A 12 28.33 -12.19 -1.74
CA LYS A 12 27.71 -10.87 -1.91
C LYS A 12 26.74 -10.62 -0.76
N ILE A 13 26.82 -9.43 -0.18
CA ILE A 13 25.87 -8.96 0.84
C ILE A 13 24.89 -8.03 0.15
N TRP A 14 23.61 -8.38 0.22
CA TRP A 14 22.51 -7.59 -0.31
C TRP A 14 21.69 -7.02 0.84
N ILE A 15 21.23 -5.80 0.66
CA ILE A 15 20.40 -5.08 1.60
C ILE A 15 19.03 -4.87 0.98
N ASP A 16 17.97 -5.13 1.75
CA ASP A 16 16.63 -4.76 1.35
C ASP A 16 16.29 -3.32 1.73
N GLY A 17 16.16 -2.47 0.71
CA GLY A 17 15.75 -1.08 0.82
C GLY A 17 14.34 -0.90 1.38
N ASP A 18 13.44 -1.85 1.15
CA ASP A 18 12.06 -1.73 1.66
C ASP A 18 12.05 -1.86 3.18
N SER A 19 12.90 -2.74 3.73
CA SER A 19 13.13 -2.86 5.17
C SER A 19 13.68 -1.56 5.77
N PHE A 20 14.67 -0.92 5.14
CA PHE A 20 15.17 0.39 5.59
C PHE A 20 14.09 1.46 5.56
N ARG A 21 13.32 1.53 4.47
CA ARG A 21 12.20 2.46 4.34
C ARG A 21 11.18 2.25 5.46
N GLN A 22 10.84 1.02 5.80
CA GLN A 22 9.94 0.72 6.91
C GLN A 22 10.51 1.14 8.27
N ILE A 23 11.80 0.89 8.52
CA ILE A 23 12.47 1.29 9.77
C ILE A 23 12.44 2.81 9.93
N VAL A 24 12.77 3.55 8.86
CA VAL A 24 12.73 5.01 8.84
C VAL A 24 11.29 5.48 9.04
N SER A 25 10.33 4.95 8.28
CA SER A 25 8.92 5.36 8.34
C SER A 25 8.29 5.17 9.71
N LYS A 26 8.64 4.10 10.44
CA LYS A 26 8.16 3.85 11.81
C LYS A 26 8.70 4.83 12.84
N ARG A 27 9.82 5.51 12.55
CA ARG A 27 10.50 6.43 13.48
C ARG A 27 10.28 7.90 13.15
N LEU A 28 9.56 8.19 12.05
CA LEU A 28 9.19 9.53 11.64
C LEU A 28 7.96 10.03 12.43
N PRO A 29 7.89 11.33 12.74
CA PRO A 29 6.70 11.94 13.34
C PRO A 29 5.50 11.94 12.39
N GLU A 30 4.30 12.15 12.92
CA GLU A 30 3.10 12.33 12.09
C GLU A 30 3.27 13.52 11.12
N GLY A 31 2.83 13.34 9.88
CA GLY A 31 2.96 14.34 8.81
C GLY A 31 4.27 14.25 8.00
N TYR A 32 5.29 13.54 8.47
CA TYR A 32 6.51 13.27 7.71
C TYR A 32 6.39 11.94 6.95
N TYR A 33 7.00 11.88 5.77
CA TYR A 33 6.95 10.69 4.93
C TYR A 33 8.32 10.34 4.36
N CYS A 34 8.67 9.05 4.38
CA CYS A 34 9.85 8.54 3.69
C CYS A 34 9.47 8.15 2.27
N GLN A 35 9.84 8.99 1.30
CA GLN A 35 9.52 8.77 -0.11
C GLN A 35 10.33 7.62 -0.67
N GLU A 36 11.65 7.65 -0.46
CA GLU A 36 12.57 6.66 -0.99
C GLU A 36 13.80 6.53 -0.11
N VAL A 37 14.44 5.36 -0.16
CA VAL A 37 15.74 5.11 0.41
C VAL A 37 16.62 4.52 -0.68
N SER A 38 17.80 5.10 -0.88
CA SER A 38 18.80 4.63 -1.83
C SER A 38 20.10 4.33 -1.09
N PHE A 39 20.76 3.24 -1.45
CA PHE A 39 22.02 2.84 -0.84
C PHE A 39 23.11 2.64 -1.88
N ILE A 40 24.25 3.29 -1.68
CA ILE A 40 25.44 3.21 -2.53
C ILE A 40 26.49 2.39 -1.77
N GLY A 41 26.69 1.15 -2.20
CA GLY A 41 27.60 0.20 -1.54
C GLY A 41 29.06 0.64 -1.52
N ASP A 42 29.54 1.25 -2.61
CA ASP A 42 30.96 1.65 -2.74
C ASP A 42 31.39 2.66 -1.68
N GLU A 43 30.49 3.57 -1.29
CA GLU A 43 30.74 4.62 -0.29
C GLU A 43 30.13 4.29 1.08
N ASN A 44 29.46 3.13 1.22
CA ASN A 44 28.60 2.80 2.36
C ASN A 44 27.57 3.90 2.67
N LEU A 45 27.06 4.58 1.64
CA LEU A 45 26.24 5.78 1.76
C LEU A 45 24.75 5.44 1.66
N LEU A 46 24.00 5.75 2.71
CA LEU A 46 22.56 5.63 2.81
C LEU A 46 21.91 7.01 2.58
N ASN A 47 21.30 7.17 1.41
CA ASN A 47 20.51 8.33 1.04
C ASN A 47 19.05 8.11 1.43
N ILE A 48 18.51 8.95 2.30
CA ILE A 48 17.12 8.88 2.75
C ILE A 48 16.40 10.13 2.26
N TYR A 49 15.34 9.95 1.48
CA TYR A 49 14.54 11.05 0.96
C TYR A 49 13.29 11.22 1.83
N ILE A 50 13.27 12.31 2.61
CA ILE A 50 12.21 12.59 3.57
C ILE A 50 11.42 13.81 3.12
N THR A 51 10.11 13.65 3.10
CA THR A 51 9.16 14.73 2.86
C THR A 51 8.78 15.42 4.15
N MET A 52 8.83 16.75 4.13
CA MET A 52 8.43 17.60 5.24
C MET A 52 7.04 18.23 4.97
N PRO A 53 6.14 18.31 5.97
CA PRO A 53 4.90 19.07 5.85
C PRO A 53 5.17 20.59 5.77
N GLU A 54 4.23 21.38 5.22
CA GLU A 54 4.36 22.83 5.03
C GLU A 54 4.66 23.61 6.33
N ASN A 55 4.23 23.10 7.49
CA ASN A 55 4.50 23.68 8.81
C ASN A 55 5.73 23.08 9.51
N GLY A 56 6.64 22.44 8.78
CA GLY A 56 7.80 21.78 9.36
C GLY A 56 8.80 22.75 9.98
N ASN A 57 9.14 22.52 11.25
CA ASN A 57 10.14 23.29 11.99
C ASN A 57 11.56 22.84 11.59
N GLU A 58 12.48 23.79 11.40
CA GLU A 58 13.88 23.51 11.07
C GLU A 58 14.59 22.74 12.20
N GLU A 59 14.20 22.97 13.45
CA GLU A 59 14.75 22.25 14.61
C GLU A 59 14.45 20.74 14.56
N ASP A 60 13.27 20.37 14.06
CA ASP A 60 12.89 18.97 13.89
C ASP A 60 13.72 18.28 12.81
N LYS A 61 14.13 19.00 11.76
CA LYS A 61 15.03 18.47 10.73
C LYS A 61 16.36 18.05 11.33
N VAL A 62 17.01 18.97 12.06
CA VAL A 62 18.33 18.74 12.67
C VAL A 62 18.26 17.61 13.69
N ARG A 63 17.17 17.55 14.46
CA ARG A 63 16.93 16.47 15.43
C ARG A 63 16.79 15.12 14.75
N LEU A 64 16.01 15.04 13.66
CA LEU A 64 15.83 13.81 12.90
C LEU A 64 17.13 13.38 12.21
N GLU A 65 17.88 14.32 11.65
CA GLU A 65 19.20 14.04 11.06
C GLU A 65 20.15 13.42 12.08
N THR A 66 20.27 14.03 13.25
CA THR A 66 21.13 13.53 14.32
C THR A 66 20.69 12.13 14.78
N LYS A 67 19.38 11.92 14.92
CA LYS A 67 18.80 10.63 15.35
C LYS A 67 19.10 9.51 14.35
N PHE A 68 18.89 9.75 13.06
CA PHE A 68 19.15 8.73 12.03
C PHE A 68 20.64 8.50 11.83
N LYS A 69 21.45 9.55 11.91
CA LYS A 69 22.91 9.43 11.86
C LYS A 69 23.42 8.56 13.00
N ASP A 70 22.96 8.74 14.24
CA ASP A 70 23.38 7.89 15.38
C ASP A 70 22.98 6.41 15.21
N ILE A 71 21.82 6.13 14.62
CA ILE A 71 21.34 4.74 14.44
C ILE A 71 22.20 3.99 13.42
N PHE A 72 22.46 4.60 12.26
CA PHE A 72 23.07 3.90 11.13
C PHE A 72 24.61 4.01 11.10
N THR A 73 25.21 5.03 11.71
CA THR A 73 26.68 5.08 11.87
C THR A 73 27.20 3.92 12.71
N LYS A 74 26.43 3.46 13.71
CA LYS A 74 26.73 2.23 14.48
C LYS A 74 26.75 0.97 13.62
N SER A 75 26.08 0.99 12.47
CA SER A 75 26.07 -0.09 11.48
C SER A 75 27.16 0.05 10.41
N GLY A 76 28.03 1.06 10.51
CA GLY A 76 29.09 1.33 9.53
C GLY A 76 28.63 2.04 8.26
N MET A 77 27.43 2.63 8.27
CA MET A 77 26.87 3.36 7.13
C MET A 77 26.94 4.86 7.34
N VAL A 78 27.30 5.60 6.28
CA VAL A 78 27.23 7.07 6.23
C VAL A 78 25.82 7.45 5.82
N VAL A 79 25.15 8.37 6.52
CA VAL A 79 23.76 8.75 6.23
C VAL A 79 23.70 10.17 5.68
N HIS A 80 23.01 10.33 4.56
CA HIS A 80 22.63 11.62 3.99
C HIS A 80 21.11 11.69 3.88
N ILE A 81 20.53 12.73 4.49
CA ILE A 81 19.08 12.98 4.44
C ILE A 81 18.83 14.11 3.46
N ASN A 82 18.03 13.80 2.45
CA ASN A 82 17.60 14.76 1.44
C ASN A 82 16.16 15.15 1.74
N TRP A 83 15.94 16.42 2.02
CA TRP A 83 14.62 16.96 2.30
C TRP A 83 13.93 17.34 1.00
N ILE A 84 12.77 16.74 0.75
CA ILE A 84 11.94 17.04 -0.42
C ILE A 84 10.70 17.79 0.03
N SER A 85 10.48 18.97 -0.53
CA SER A 85 9.20 19.67 -0.42
C SER A 85 8.22 19.04 -1.41
N ILE A 86 7.34 18.14 -0.95
CA ILE A 86 6.26 17.65 -1.80
C ILE A 86 5.13 18.69 -1.74
N ALA A 87 4.65 19.10 -2.92
CA ALA A 87 3.40 19.84 -3.03
C ALA A 87 2.23 18.99 -2.44
N PRO A 88 1.21 19.60 -1.82
CA PRO A 88 0.13 18.88 -1.12
C PRO A 88 -0.58 17.76 -1.93
N GLN A 89 -0.49 17.83 -3.27
CA GLN A 89 -1.19 16.99 -4.25
C GLN A 89 -0.72 15.52 -4.26
N ASP A 90 0.51 15.24 -3.82
CA ASP A 90 1.13 13.90 -3.91
C ASP A 90 1.14 13.15 -2.57
N ASN A 91 0.43 13.66 -1.55
CA ASN A 91 0.32 12.97 -0.27
C ASN A 91 -0.82 11.94 -0.30
N PRO A 92 -0.52 10.62 -0.29
CA PRO A 92 -1.55 9.58 -0.34
C PRO A 92 -2.44 9.54 0.91
N LYS A 93 -2.03 10.15 2.03
CA LYS A 93 -2.85 10.26 3.24
C LYS A 93 -3.77 11.48 3.25
N THR A 94 -3.53 12.46 2.39
CA THR A 94 -4.26 13.73 2.37
C THR A 94 -5.16 13.87 1.17
N ASN A 95 -4.97 13.08 0.11
CA ASN A 95 -5.83 13.14 -1.07
C ASN A 95 -7.26 12.68 -0.72
N PRO A 96 -8.24 13.61 -0.71
CA PRO A 96 -9.60 13.24 -0.37
C PRO A 96 -10.19 12.38 -1.49
N ILE A 97 -11.10 11.48 -1.13
CA ILE A 97 -11.57 10.41 -2.04
C ILE A 97 -12.18 10.96 -3.34
N TRP A 98 -12.72 12.18 -3.32
CA TRP A 98 -13.27 12.87 -4.49
C TRP A 98 -12.23 13.35 -5.53
N THR A 99 -10.93 13.29 -5.25
CA THR A 99 -9.89 13.57 -6.28
C THR A 99 -9.55 12.33 -7.10
N LEU A 100 -9.98 11.15 -6.68
CA LEU A 100 -9.73 9.90 -7.39
C LEU A 100 -10.66 9.80 -8.62
N PRO A 101 -10.15 9.53 -9.83
CA PRO A 101 -10.98 9.34 -11.03
C PRO A 101 -12.01 8.21 -10.86
N LEU A 102 -11.63 7.15 -10.13
CA LEU A 102 -12.50 6.02 -9.81
C LEU A 102 -13.72 6.42 -8.96
N PHE A 103 -13.59 7.44 -8.11
CA PHE A 103 -14.70 7.94 -7.32
C PHE A 103 -15.79 8.51 -8.22
N TRP A 104 -15.41 9.35 -9.19
CA TRP A 104 -16.35 9.92 -10.16
C TRP A 104 -16.93 8.88 -11.11
N ALA A 105 -16.13 7.90 -11.52
CA ALA A 105 -16.63 6.77 -12.31
C ALA A 105 -17.70 5.98 -11.55
N GLY A 106 -17.46 5.68 -10.27
CA GLY A 106 -18.42 5.03 -9.39
C GLY A 106 -19.68 5.87 -9.17
N ALA A 107 -19.51 7.16 -8.86
CA ALA A 107 -20.61 8.09 -8.63
C ALA A 107 -21.50 8.23 -9.87
N ALA A 108 -20.91 8.40 -11.06
CA ALA A 108 -21.64 8.46 -12.32
C ALA A 108 -22.37 7.15 -12.62
N ALA A 109 -21.71 6.00 -12.43
CA ALA A 109 -22.34 4.69 -12.62
C ALA A 109 -23.52 4.47 -11.67
N SER A 110 -23.38 4.85 -10.39
CA SER A 110 -24.48 4.80 -9.42
C SER A 110 -25.64 5.71 -9.81
N LEU A 111 -25.37 6.91 -10.30
CA LEU A 111 -26.39 7.86 -10.74
C LEU A 111 -27.15 7.34 -11.97
N VAL A 112 -26.41 6.82 -12.95
CA VAL A 112 -27.00 6.19 -14.15
C VAL A 112 -27.82 4.95 -13.77
N ALA A 113 -27.32 4.09 -12.88
CA ALA A 113 -28.04 2.92 -12.41
C ALA A 113 -29.34 3.30 -11.68
N LEU A 114 -29.31 4.34 -10.84
CA LEU A 114 -30.51 4.84 -10.16
C LEU A 114 -31.55 5.37 -11.14
N VAL A 115 -31.13 6.07 -12.21
CA VAL A 115 -32.04 6.63 -13.22
C VAL A 115 -32.64 5.54 -14.13
N HIS A 116 -31.83 4.58 -14.59
CA HIS A 116 -32.29 3.57 -15.56
C HIS A 116 -33.00 2.37 -14.93
N LEU A 117 -32.56 1.91 -13.76
CA LEU A 117 -33.09 0.70 -13.11
C LEU A 117 -33.99 1.01 -11.92
N GLY A 118 -33.86 2.20 -11.33
CA GLY A 118 -34.44 2.52 -10.03
C GLY A 118 -33.83 1.67 -8.90
N LEU A 119 -34.09 2.05 -7.64
CA LEU A 119 -33.58 1.33 -6.47
C LEU A 119 -34.01 -0.15 -6.46
N LYS A 120 -35.22 -0.42 -6.95
CA LYS A 120 -35.78 -1.77 -7.06
C LYS A 120 -35.05 -2.61 -8.11
N GLY A 121 -34.65 -2.02 -9.25
CA GLY A 121 -33.93 -2.74 -10.30
C GLY A 121 -32.49 -3.07 -9.89
N ILE A 122 -31.81 -2.17 -9.17
CA ILE A 122 -30.49 -2.44 -8.60
C ILE A 122 -30.54 -3.61 -7.60
N LEU A 123 -31.56 -3.64 -6.73
CA LEU A 123 -31.74 -4.75 -5.79
C LEU A 123 -31.98 -6.07 -6.52
N TRP A 124 -32.81 -6.05 -7.56
CA TRP A 124 -33.10 -7.23 -8.37
C TRP A 124 -31.88 -7.71 -9.18
N SER A 125 -31.06 -6.80 -9.71
CA SER A 125 -29.84 -7.19 -10.42
C SER A 125 -28.80 -7.80 -9.48
N LEU A 126 -28.65 -7.25 -8.27
CA LEU A 126 -27.77 -7.82 -7.25
C LEU A 126 -28.24 -9.22 -6.83
N PHE A 127 -29.55 -9.36 -6.60
CA PHE A 127 -30.17 -10.64 -6.26
C PHE A 127 -29.97 -11.68 -7.37
N ALA A 128 -30.20 -11.29 -8.63
CA ALA A 128 -29.97 -12.15 -9.79
C ALA A 128 -28.49 -12.53 -9.95
N ALA A 129 -27.55 -11.61 -9.67
CA ALA A 129 -26.12 -11.90 -9.71
C ALA A 129 -25.71 -12.91 -8.63
N ILE A 130 -26.21 -12.75 -7.40
CA ILE A 130 -25.96 -13.69 -6.29
C ILE A 130 -26.52 -15.08 -6.63
N ILE A 131 -27.76 -15.15 -7.14
CA ILE A 131 -28.37 -16.41 -7.56
C ILE A 131 -27.59 -17.04 -8.71
N GLY A 132 -27.24 -16.26 -9.74
CA GLY A 132 -26.48 -16.73 -10.89
C GLY A 132 -25.12 -17.29 -10.49
N TYR A 133 -24.41 -16.59 -9.59
CA TYR A 133 -23.15 -17.06 -9.03
C TYR A 133 -23.35 -18.34 -8.21
N GLY A 134 -24.36 -18.40 -7.35
CA GLY A 134 -24.67 -19.60 -6.55
C GLY A 134 -24.99 -20.81 -7.42
N ILE A 135 -25.84 -20.65 -8.44
CA ILE A 135 -26.17 -21.71 -9.40
C ILE A 135 -24.92 -22.15 -10.18
N SER A 136 -24.10 -21.19 -10.63
CA SER A 136 -22.87 -21.49 -11.35
C SER A 136 -21.87 -22.25 -10.49
N TRP A 137 -21.70 -21.85 -9.21
CA TRP A 137 -20.86 -22.58 -8.26
C TRP A 137 -21.35 -24.01 -8.08
N ILE A 138 -22.65 -24.20 -7.82
CA ILE A 138 -23.23 -25.53 -7.61
C ILE A 138 -23.05 -26.42 -8.85
N LEU A 139 -23.18 -25.87 -10.06
CA LEU A 139 -23.07 -26.63 -11.31
C LEU A 139 -21.64 -26.90 -11.77
N LEU A 140 -20.71 -25.98 -11.51
CA LEU A 140 -19.34 -26.04 -12.05
C LEU A 140 -18.33 -26.61 -11.04
N THR A 141 -18.53 -26.40 -9.73
CA THR A 141 -17.57 -26.79 -8.71
C THR A 141 -17.91 -28.13 -8.08
N GLU A 142 -16.92 -29.02 -7.91
CA GLU A 142 -17.09 -30.34 -7.28
C GLU A 142 -17.59 -30.24 -5.83
N ASP A 143 -17.12 -29.24 -5.08
CA ASP A 143 -17.57 -28.95 -3.71
C ASP A 143 -19.06 -28.56 -3.65
N GLY A 144 -19.54 -27.80 -4.65
CA GLY A 144 -20.94 -27.39 -4.75
C GLY A 144 -21.87 -28.58 -5.00
N LYS A 145 -21.48 -29.49 -5.89
CA LYS A 145 -22.23 -30.74 -6.15
C LYS A 145 -22.27 -31.66 -4.93
N LYS A 146 -21.18 -31.71 -4.17
CA LYS A 146 -21.06 -32.54 -2.96
C LYS A 146 -21.93 -32.04 -1.80
N GLN A 147 -22.09 -30.72 -1.63
CA GLN A 147 -23.01 -30.16 -0.63
C GLN A 147 -24.48 -30.42 -0.97
N VAL A 148 -24.85 -30.29 -2.25
CA VAL A 148 -26.23 -30.55 -2.69
C VAL A 148 -26.61 -32.03 -2.55
N SER A 149 -25.68 -32.96 -2.82
CA SER A 149 -25.95 -34.40 -2.67
C SER A 149 -26.15 -34.80 -1.20
N VAL A 150 -25.38 -34.21 -0.28
CA VAL A 150 -25.56 -34.40 1.17
C VAL A 150 -26.90 -33.83 1.65
N MET A 151 -27.28 -32.65 1.17
CA MET A 151 -28.55 -32.00 1.53
C MET A 151 -29.77 -32.76 0.98
N MET A 152 -29.68 -33.31 -0.25
CA MET A 152 -30.72 -34.18 -0.82
C MET A 152 -30.83 -35.52 -0.07
N GLN A 153 -29.74 -36.07 0.46
CA GLN A 153 -29.78 -37.28 1.29
C GLN A 153 -30.48 -37.04 2.64
N GLN A 154 -30.35 -35.85 3.23
CA GLN A 154 -31.08 -35.48 4.45
C GLN A 154 -32.58 -35.28 4.21
N PHE A 155 -32.99 -34.77 3.06
CA PHE A 155 -34.41 -34.57 2.72
C PHE A 155 -35.14 -35.85 2.28
N ARG A 156 -34.41 -36.92 1.95
CA ARG A 156 -34.98 -38.21 1.52
C ARG A 156 -35.17 -39.21 2.69
N ARG A 157 -34.88 -38.79 3.93
CA ARG A 157 -35.10 -39.58 5.15
C ARG A 157 -36.27 -39.03 5.93
#